data_AF-M4VDZ1-F1
#
_entry.id   AF-M4VDZ1-F1
#
_cell.length_a   1.000
_cell.length_b   1.000
_cell.length_c   1.000
_cell.angle_alpha   90.00
_cell.angle_beta   90.00
_cell.angle_gamma   90.00
#
_symmetry.space_group_name_H-M   'P 1'
#
loop_
_entity.id
_entity.type
_entity.pdbx_description
1 polymer ?
#
loop_
_entity_poly.entity_id
_entity_poly.type
_entity_poly.pdbx_seq_one_letter_code
_entity_poly.pdbx_strand_id
1 'polypeptide(L)'
;MRLQASTTFLSSKLWAVFTAVMMLGVLQSTKAEAAGLRCQNLMQETVAYQVNLPQNLRTHRESEVNRLSAGDVNRLNSQMIQHLKRFVPARMAGKASGINLADAQRVLKVISDHPVTGHMAYDRYNRPDENVGFCFGRAAFTHLLLLKMGLSRDSIVKVWAVGPMRTPGVTWDFHVASAAYVNGKGWLVLDTNYDAPMKLETWFGKMQEQNRQMDRKLRLYVTEPNKFGLELGKYDRIQMGLDLNRENDWYQHYFVDMMNDLSSRSLADYGLQRLPVDSASRPSSGNSAKESSSAAPSSRPSFWDRWFRR
;
A
#
# COMPACT_ATOMS: atom_id res chain seq x y z
N MET A 1 -14.03 16.67 92.26
CA MET A 1 -13.25 16.55 91.01
C MET A 1 -13.86 15.44 90.15
N ARG A 2 -14.62 15.79 89.11
CA ARG A 2 -15.11 14.87 88.07
C ARG A 2 -14.85 15.55 86.72
N LEU A 3 -13.89 15.01 85.96
CA LEU A 3 -13.65 15.35 84.56
C LEU A 3 -14.39 14.30 83.73
N GLN A 4 -15.38 14.72 82.94
CA GLN A 4 -16.04 13.88 81.94
C GLN A 4 -15.33 14.01 80.61
N ALA A 5 -14.95 12.87 80.04
CA ALA A 5 -14.33 12.73 78.73
C ALA A 5 -15.37 12.90 77.61
N SER A 6 -14.99 13.61 76.55
CA SER A 6 -15.77 13.73 75.32
C SER A 6 -14.82 13.90 74.13
N THR A 7 -14.33 12.78 73.60
CA THR A 7 -13.43 12.74 72.42
C THR A 7 -13.63 11.45 71.62
N THR A 8 -14.80 11.24 70.99
CA THR A 8 -15.03 10.01 70.18
C THR A 8 -15.92 10.16 68.94
N PHE A 9 -16.10 11.35 68.35
CA PHE A 9 -16.99 11.50 67.18
C PHE A 9 -16.37 12.02 65.88
N LEU A 10 -15.07 12.35 65.84
CA LEU A 10 -14.40 12.79 64.61
C LEU A 10 -13.73 11.67 63.79
N SER A 11 -13.65 10.43 64.28
CA SER A 11 -12.81 9.41 63.64
C SER A 11 -13.45 8.70 62.44
N SER A 12 -14.78 8.48 62.42
CA SER A 12 -15.42 7.60 61.41
C SER A 12 -15.55 8.24 60.02
N LYS A 13 -15.86 9.55 59.94
CA LYS A 13 -15.96 10.27 58.66
C LYS A 13 -14.61 10.48 57.99
N LEU A 14 -13.57 10.76 58.78
CA LEU A 14 -12.19 10.87 58.28
C LEU A 14 -11.67 9.53 57.77
N TRP A 15 -12.01 8.43 58.44
CA TRP A 15 -11.67 7.08 57.96
C TRP A 15 -12.35 6.74 56.64
N ALA A 16 -13.64 7.04 56.49
CA ALA A 16 -14.38 6.77 55.24
C ALA A 16 -13.81 7.56 54.04
N VAL A 17 -13.44 8.83 54.24
CA VAL A 17 -12.81 9.66 53.18
C VAL A 17 -11.43 9.11 52.83
N PHE A 18 -10.62 8.74 53.82
CA PHE A 18 -9.30 8.14 53.58
C PHE A 18 -9.39 6.83 52.79
N THR A 19 -10.32 5.93 53.17
CA THR A 19 -10.54 4.68 52.42
C THR A 19 -11.03 4.94 51.00
N ALA A 20 -11.92 5.91 50.79
CA ALA A 20 -12.41 6.26 49.45
C ALA A 20 -11.29 6.81 48.55
N VAL A 21 -10.41 7.68 49.08
CA VAL A 21 -9.26 8.23 48.34
C VAL A 21 -8.25 7.13 47.98
N MET A 22 -7.95 6.23 48.93
CA MET A 22 -7.05 5.08 48.68
C MET A 22 -7.63 4.11 47.64
N MET A 23 -8.94 3.80 47.71
CA MET A 23 -9.63 2.99 46.71
C MET A 23 -9.62 3.64 45.32
N LEU A 24 -9.82 4.96 45.25
CA LEU A 24 -9.76 5.70 43.98
C LEU A 24 -8.34 5.66 43.39
N GLY A 25 -7.31 5.80 44.21
CA GLY A 25 -5.91 5.68 43.82
C GLY A 25 -5.56 4.29 43.28
N VAL A 26 -6.01 3.23 43.95
CA VAL A 26 -5.83 1.84 43.49
C VAL A 26 -6.59 1.57 42.19
N LEU A 27 -7.81 2.07 42.03
CA LEU A 27 -8.58 1.95 40.79
C LEU A 27 -7.96 2.73 39.62
N GLN A 28 -7.34 3.88 39.88
CA GLN A 28 -6.60 4.63 38.85
C GLN A 28 -5.29 3.93 38.49
N SER A 29 -4.56 3.37 39.46
CA SER A 29 -3.33 2.60 39.23
C SER A 29 -3.59 1.34 38.39
N THR A 30 -4.61 0.56 38.75
CA THR A 30 -4.99 -0.66 38.03
C THR A 30 -5.46 -0.40 36.60
N LYS A 31 -6.17 0.73 36.35
CA LYS A 31 -6.51 1.15 34.98
C LYS A 31 -5.28 1.54 34.16
N ALA A 32 -4.31 2.23 34.77
CA ALA A 32 -3.06 2.59 34.11
C ALA A 32 -2.22 1.35 33.79
N GLU A 33 -2.11 0.39 34.72
CA GLU A 33 -1.42 -0.88 34.50
C GLU A 33 -2.09 -1.74 33.43
N ALA A 34 -3.43 -1.84 33.43
CA ALA A 34 -4.17 -2.56 32.41
C ALA A 34 -4.02 -1.92 31.01
N ALA A 35 -3.99 -0.58 30.96
CA ALA A 35 -3.68 0.14 29.71
C ALA A 35 -2.23 -0.12 29.26
N GLY A 36 -1.27 -0.14 30.19
CA GLY A 36 0.13 -0.47 29.92
C GLY A 36 0.31 -1.89 29.36
N LEU A 37 -0.29 -2.90 30.00
CA LEU A 37 -0.27 -4.29 29.55
C LEU A 37 -0.93 -4.45 28.17
N ARG A 38 -2.04 -3.76 27.92
CA ARG A 38 -2.71 -3.77 26.62
C ARG A 38 -1.83 -3.16 25.53
N CYS A 39 -1.14 -2.05 25.80
CA CYS A 39 -0.18 -1.46 24.86
C CYS A 39 1.01 -2.38 24.58
N GLN A 40 1.55 -3.06 25.59
CA GLN A 40 2.64 -4.02 25.41
C GLN A 40 2.22 -5.22 24.55
N ASN A 41 1.04 -5.79 24.79
CA ASN A 41 0.52 -6.90 23.99
C ASN A 41 0.30 -6.49 22.52
N LEU A 42 -0.28 -5.30 22.27
CA LEU A 42 -0.47 -4.77 20.91
C LEU A 42 0.86 -4.54 20.20
N MET A 43 1.89 -4.05 20.91
CA MET A 43 3.25 -3.90 20.35
C MET A 43 3.86 -5.26 19.99
N GLN A 44 3.71 -6.28 20.83
CA GLN A 44 4.21 -7.62 20.55
C GLN A 44 3.51 -8.27 19.34
N GLU A 45 2.19 -8.15 19.25
CA GLU A 45 1.41 -8.62 18.09
C GLU A 45 1.82 -7.89 16.80
N THR A 46 2.04 -6.58 16.89
CA THR A 46 2.50 -5.73 15.77
C THR A 46 3.87 -6.15 15.27
N VAL A 47 4.82 -6.39 16.18
CA VAL A 47 6.17 -6.88 15.85
C VAL A 47 6.08 -8.28 15.23
N ALA A 48 5.29 -9.19 15.81
CA ALA A 48 5.10 -10.53 15.27
C ALA A 48 4.48 -10.51 13.86
N TYR A 49 3.57 -9.57 13.58
CA TYR A 49 3.02 -9.38 12.25
C TYR A 49 4.08 -8.91 11.24
N GLN A 50 4.93 -7.96 11.61
CA GLN A 50 6.06 -7.49 10.78
C GLN A 50 7.08 -8.59 10.49
N VAL A 51 7.43 -9.40 11.50
CA VAL A 51 8.36 -10.52 11.33
C VAL A 51 7.83 -11.56 10.32
N ASN A 52 6.51 -11.78 10.28
CA ASN A 52 5.89 -12.72 9.35
C ASN A 52 5.50 -12.10 7.99
N LEU A 53 5.67 -10.79 7.83
CA LEU A 53 5.27 -10.07 6.63
C LEU A 53 5.93 -10.62 5.34
N PRO A 54 7.25 -10.94 5.31
CA PRO A 54 7.86 -11.55 4.13
C PRO A 54 7.21 -12.87 3.74
N GLN A 55 6.87 -13.71 4.72
CA GLN A 55 6.23 -15.00 4.49
C GLN A 55 4.81 -14.84 3.95
N ASN A 56 4.05 -13.88 4.49
CA ASN A 56 2.69 -13.56 4.06
C ASN A 56 2.64 -12.98 2.63
N LEU A 57 3.71 -12.29 2.20
CA LEU A 57 3.83 -11.77 0.84
C LEU A 57 4.07 -12.89 -0.20
N ARG A 58 4.66 -14.01 0.21
CA ARG A 58 5.07 -15.15 -0.64
C ARG A 58 4.04 -16.27 -0.72
N THR A 59 3.65 -16.80 0.44
CA THR A 59 3.12 -18.16 0.57
C THR A 59 1.79 -18.46 -0.11
N HIS A 60 0.83 -17.53 -0.12
CA HIS A 60 -0.52 -17.88 -0.57
C HIS A 60 -0.63 -18.11 -2.08
N ARG A 61 -0.04 -17.21 -2.89
CA ARG A 61 -0.15 -17.29 -4.35
C ARG A 61 0.87 -18.23 -4.96
N GLU A 62 2.02 -18.45 -4.32
CA GLU A 62 2.93 -19.53 -4.72
C GLU A 62 2.23 -20.90 -4.67
N SER A 63 1.42 -21.17 -3.65
CA SER A 63 0.66 -22.42 -3.56
C SER A 63 -0.35 -22.59 -4.70
N GLU A 64 -0.98 -21.50 -5.16
CA GLU A 64 -1.87 -21.49 -6.33
C GLU A 64 -1.06 -21.79 -7.61
N VAL A 65 0.03 -21.05 -7.82
CA VAL A 65 0.89 -21.19 -9.01
C VAL A 65 1.44 -22.62 -9.11
N ASN A 66 1.85 -23.21 -7.99
CA ASN A 66 2.37 -24.58 -7.93
C ASN A 66 1.35 -25.63 -8.36
N ARG A 67 0.05 -25.39 -8.14
CA ARG A 67 -1.05 -26.28 -8.55
C ARG A 67 -1.41 -26.16 -10.03
N LEU A 68 -1.01 -25.07 -10.68
CA LEU A 68 -1.31 -24.83 -12.09
C LEU A 68 -0.27 -25.47 -13.01
N SER A 69 -0.70 -25.91 -14.20
CA SER A 69 0.23 -26.25 -15.27
C SER A 69 0.84 -24.98 -15.88
N ALA A 70 2.00 -25.08 -16.54
CA ALA A 70 2.57 -23.94 -17.26
C ALA A 70 1.62 -23.42 -18.38
N GLY A 71 0.85 -24.33 -18.99
CA GLY A 71 -0.18 -23.97 -19.97
C GLY A 71 -1.31 -23.12 -19.37
N ASP A 72 -1.79 -23.50 -18.19
CA ASP A 72 -2.81 -22.73 -17.46
C ASP A 72 -2.30 -21.36 -17.04
N VAL A 73 -1.07 -21.29 -16.51
CA VAL A 73 -0.43 -20.02 -16.15
C VAL A 73 -0.35 -19.10 -17.37
N ASN A 74 0.13 -19.58 -18.51
CA ASN A 74 0.22 -18.79 -19.75
C ASN A 74 -1.15 -18.32 -20.26
N ARG A 75 -2.18 -19.19 -20.19
CA ARG A 75 -3.56 -18.83 -20.54
C ARG A 75 -4.09 -17.72 -19.65
N LEU A 76 -3.94 -17.84 -18.33
CA LEU A 76 -4.39 -16.84 -17.35
C LEU A 76 -3.63 -15.51 -17.50
N ASN A 77 -2.32 -15.54 -17.77
CA ASN A 77 -1.52 -14.35 -18.04
C ASN A 77 -2.01 -13.62 -19.30
N SER A 78 -2.29 -14.37 -20.36
CA SER A 78 -2.84 -13.82 -21.60
C SER A 78 -4.20 -13.17 -21.39
N GLN A 79 -5.08 -13.82 -20.61
CA GLN A 79 -6.38 -13.26 -20.23
C GLN A 79 -6.23 -11.96 -19.42
N MET A 80 -5.32 -11.92 -18.44
CA MET A 80 -5.06 -10.73 -17.62
C MET A 80 -4.55 -9.55 -18.47
N ILE A 81 -3.59 -9.81 -19.36
CA ILE A 81 -3.05 -8.82 -20.30
C ILE A 81 -4.16 -8.24 -21.18
N GLN A 82 -4.99 -9.11 -21.78
CA GLN A 82 -6.09 -8.69 -22.64
C GLN A 82 -7.14 -7.91 -21.86
N HIS A 83 -7.39 -8.28 -20.61
CA HIS A 83 -8.29 -7.54 -19.74
C HIS A 83 -7.78 -6.12 -19.53
N LEU A 84 -6.55 -5.97 -19.03
CA LEU A 84 -6.01 -4.64 -18.71
C LEU A 84 -5.93 -3.75 -19.96
N LYS A 85 -5.56 -4.30 -21.11
CA LYS A 85 -5.57 -3.59 -22.40
C LYS A 85 -6.91 -2.97 -22.77
N ARG A 86 -8.03 -3.66 -22.48
CA ARG A 86 -9.38 -3.20 -22.79
C ARG A 86 -9.93 -2.25 -21.72
N PHE A 87 -9.36 -2.28 -20.52
CA PHE A 87 -9.78 -1.42 -19.44
C PHE A 87 -9.30 0.02 -19.67
N VAL A 88 -10.26 0.93 -19.81
CA VAL A 88 -10.05 2.38 -19.89
C VAL A 88 -10.55 3.00 -18.59
N PRO A 89 -9.72 3.76 -17.86
CA PRO A 89 -10.14 4.42 -16.64
C PRO A 89 -11.34 5.34 -16.85
N ALA A 90 -12.26 5.35 -15.89
CA ALA A 90 -13.37 6.28 -15.91
C ALA A 90 -12.86 7.72 -15.74
N ARG A 91 -13.44 8.65 -16.51
CA ARG A 91 -13.22 10.08 -16.29
C ARG A 91 -13.85 10.49 -14.96
N MET A 92 -13.10 11.20 -14.14
CA MET A 92 -13.54 11.68 -12.84
C MET A 92 -13.34 13.18 -12.76
N ALA A 93 -14.40 13.93 -12.43
CA ALA A 93 -14.33 15.38 -12.29
C ALA A 93 -13.22 15.78 -11.29
N GLY A 94 -12.35 16.71 -11.69
CA GLY A 94 -11.26 17.19 -10.85
C GLY A 94 -10.04 16.26 -10.74
N LYS A 95 -9.98 15.19 -11.54
CA LYS A 95 -8.82 14.30 -11.67
C LYS A 95 -8.50 14.07 -13.14
N ALA A 96 -7.25 13.74 -13.43
CA ALA A 96 -6.85 13.29 -14.76
C ALA A 96 -7.17 11.79 -14.92
N SER A 97 -7.78 11.36 -16.02
CA SER A 97 -7.95 9.93 -16.35
C SER A 97 -6.71 9.27 -16.93
N GLY A 98 -5.66 10.04 -17.23
CA GLY A 98 -4.40 9.53 -17.77
C GLY A 98 -3.29 10.57 -17.76
N ILE A 99 -2.05 10.10 -17.92
CA ILE A 99 -0.85 10.94 -18.03
C ILE A 99 -0.33 10.96 -19.47
N ASN A 100 0.49 11.95 -19.83
CA ASN A 100 1.24 11.88 -21.08
C ASN A 100 2.55 11.09 -20.89
N LEU A 101 3.17 10.67 -21.99
CA LEU A 101 4.39 9.87 -21.96
C LEU A 101 5.58 10.61 -21.32
N ALA A 102 5.69 11.93 -21.52
CA ALA A 102 6.79 12.72 -20.96
C ALA A 102 6.68 12.80 -19.42
N ASP A 103 5.48 12.96 -18.87
CA ASP A 103 5.23 12.89 -17.43
C ASP A 103 5.52 11.49 -16.87
N ALA A 104 5.13 10.43 -17.58
CA ALA A 104 5.46 9.05 -17.20
C ALA A 104 6.98 8.84 -17.11
N GLN A 105 7.74 9.35 -18.09
CA GLN A 105 9.20 9.30 -18.12
C GLN A 105 9.81 10.09 -16.95
N ARG A 106 9.30 11.29 -16.67
CA ARG A 106 9.76 12.12 -15.53
C ARG A 106 9.50 11.42 -14.19
N VAL A 107 8.31 10.84 -14.00
CA VAL A 107 8.00 10.05 -12.80
C VAL A 107 8.99 8.91 -12.63
N LEU A 108 9.26 8.14 -13.69
CA LEU A 108 10.23 7.05 -13.64
C LEU A 108 11.63 7.54 -13.22
N LYS A 109 12.10 8.65 -13.80
CA LYS A 109 13.37 9.27 -13.44
C LYS A 109 13.39 9.70 -11.96
N VAL A 110 12.32 10.34 -11.48
CA VAL A 110 12.20 10.76 -10.07
C VAL A 110 12.33 9.56 -9.13
N ILE A 111 11.68 8.43 -9.43
CA ILE A 111 11.75 7.23 -8.58
C ILE A 111 13.16 6.62 -8.62
N SER A 112 13.78 6.57 -9.80
CA SER A 112 15.14 6.03 -10.00
C SER A 112 16.20 6.79 -9.20
N ASP A 113 16.10 8.12 -9.21
CA ASP A 113 17.07 9.01 -8.58
C ASP A 113 16.69 9.38 -7.13
N HIS A 114 15.61 8.81 -6.61
CA HIS A 114 15.07 9.19 -5.31
C HIS A 114 16.02 8.79 -4.16
N PRO A 115 16.31 9.67 -3.19
CA PRO A 115 17.29 9.41 -2.13
C PRO A 115 16.88 8.33 -1.12
N VAL A 116 15.62 7.90 -1.15
CA VAL A 116 15.07 6.83 -0.30
C VAL A 116 14.68 5.60 -1.10
N THR A 117 14.08 5.78 -2.29
CA THR A 117 13.46 4.68 -3.05
C THR A 117 14.27 4.25 -4.27
N GLY A 118 15.25 5.05 -4.68
CA GLY A 118 16.15 4.74 -5.78
C GLY A 118 17.12 3.62 -5.44
N HIS A 119 17.79 3.07 -6.47
CA HIS A 119 18.71 1.94 -6.30
C HIS A 119 19.91 2.26 -5.41
N MET A 120 20.36 3.53 -5.40
CA MET A 120 21.47 4.00 -4.56
C MET A 120 21.17 3.97 -3.06
N ALA A 121 19.89 3.89 -2.68
CA ALA A 121 19.49 3.86 -1.28
C ALA A 121 19.44 2.43 -0.70
N TYR A 122 19.69 1.40 -1.53
CA TYR A 122 19.56 -0.01 -1.16
C TYR A 122 20.31 -0.35 0.13
N ASP A 123 21.60 -0.05 0.19
CA ASP A 123 22.48 -0.41 1.32
C ASP A 123 22.05 0.25 2.65
N ARG A 124 21.32 1.37 2.61
CA ARG A 124 20.88 2.08 3.82
C ARG A 124 19.77 1.34 4.57
N TYR A 125 18.93 0.60 3.85
CA TYR A 125 17.73 -0.02 4.40
C TYR A 125 17.76 -1.54 4.30
N ASN A 126 18.74 -2.12 3.59
CA ASN A 126 18.83 -3.56 3.45
C ASN A 126 19.28 -4.20 4.76
N ARG A 127 18.63 -5.31 5.11
CA ARG A 127 19.09 -6.18 6.20
C ARG A 127 20.11 -7.17 5.65
N PRO A 128 21.13 -7.60 6.43
CA PRO A 128 22.03 -8.67 6.03
C PRO A 128 21.25 -9.91 5.60
N ASP A 129 21.64 -10.54 4.50
CA ASP A 129 21.06 -11.78 3.97
C ASP A 129 19.58 -11.72 3.55
N GLU A 130 19.00 -10.52 3.49
CA GLU A 130 17.63 -10.31 3.03
C GLU A 130 17.63 -9.41 1.79
N ASN A 131 16.88 -9.80 0.77
CA ASN A 131 16.52 -8.91 -0.32
C ASN A 131 15.20 -8.24 0.09
N VAL A 132 15.31 -7.16 0.86
CA VAL A 132 14.15 -6.46 1.43
C VAL A 132 13.22 -5.99 0.29
N GLY A 133 11.91 -5.92 0.56
CA GLY A 133 10.83 -5.60 -0.38
C GLY A 133 10.85 -4.20 -1.02
N PHE A 134 11.98 -3.76 -1.54
CA PHE A 134 12.16 -2.45 -2.17
C PHE A 134 11.28 -2.25 -3.41
N CYS A 135 10.94 -3.34 -4.13
CA CYS A 135 9.99 -3.27 -5.23
C CYS A 135 8.61 -2.77 -4.76
N PHE A 136 8.14 -3.18 -3.57
CA PHE A 136 6.90 -2.64 -2.98
C PHE A 136 7.03 -1.16 -2.67
N GLY A 137 8.14 -0.79 -2.03
CA GLY A 137 8.45 0.59 -1.67
C GLY A 137 8.41 1.52 -2.87
N ARG A 138 9.13 1.16 -3.94
CA ARG A 138 9.12 1.89 -5.21
C ARG A 138 7.73 1.95 -5.82
N ALA A 139 7.01 0.81 -5.89
CA ALA A 139 5.66 0.79 -6.41
C ALA A 139 4.70 1.66 -5.57
N ALA A 140 4.85 1.70 -4.25
CA ALA A 140 4.06 2.53 -3.35
C ALA A 140 4.35 4.01 -3.54
N PHE A 141 5.63 4.39 -3.58
CA PHE A 141 6.04 5.76 -3.89
C PHE A 141 5.50 6.22 -5.23
N THR A 142 5.65 5.43 -6.30
CA THR A 142 5.09 5.73 -7.63
C THR A 142 3.58 5.99 -7.56
N HIS A 143 2.84 5.13 -6.87
CA HIS A 143 1.39 5.28 -6.73
C HIS A 143 1.03 6.59 -6.02
N LEU A 144 1.66 6.88 -4.88
CA LEU A 144 1.38 8.08 -4.10
C LEU A 144 1.80 9.36 -4.83
N LEU A 145 2.92 9.33 -5.56
CA LEU A 145 3.39 10.44 -6.38
C LEU A 145 2.42 10.74 -7.52
N LEU A 146 1.91 9.72 -8.23
CA LEU A 146 0.90 9.89 -9.27
C LEU A 146 -0.41 10.46 -8.72
N LEU A 147 -0.86 10.02 -7.53
CA LEU A 147 -2.00 10.64 -6.85
C LEU A 147 -1.73 12.10 -6.50
N LYS A 148 -0.52 12.42 -6.03
CA LYS A 148 -0.08 13.79 -5.74
C LYS A 148 -0.07 14.67 -6.99
N MET A 149 0.27 14.11 -8.15
CA MET A 149 0.13 14.77 -9.45
C MET A 149 -1.33 15.00 -9.87
N GLY A 150 -2.30 14.34 -9.24
CA GLY A 150 -3.73 14.50 -9.54
C GLY A 150 -4.32 13.43 -10.46
N LEU A 151 -3.58 12.35 -10.72
CA LEU A 151 -4.07 11.21 -11.48
C LEU A 151 -5.19 10.49 -10.71
N SER A 152 -6.22 10.03 -11.42
CA SER A 152 -7.29 9.21 -10.84
C SER A 152 -6.75 7.88 -10.32
N ARG A 153 -7.36 7.36 -9.26
CA ARG A 153 -7.04 6.03 -8.72
C ARG A 153 -7.29 4.93 -9.75
N ASP A 154 -8.34 5.07 -10.56
CA ASP A 154 -8.68 4.09 -11.61
C ASP A 154 -7.66 4.09 -12.76
N SER A 155 -6.79 5.09 -12.83
CA SER A 155 -5.72 5.22 -13.82
C SER A 155 -4.37 4.71 -13.32
N ILE A 156 -4.34 4.04 -12.17
CA ILE A 156 -3.15 3.45 -11.55
C ILE A 156 -3.49 2.02 -11.13
N VAL A 157 -2.61 1.08 -11.42
CA VAL A 157 -2.70 -0.29 -10.92
C VAL A 157 -1.34 -0.74 -10.41
N LYS A 158 -1.30 -1.78 -9.59
CA LYS A 158 -0.07 -2.55 -9.36
C LYS A 158 -0.06 -3.79 -10.22
N VAL A 159 1.08 -4.09 -10.81
CA VAL A 159 1.32 -5.28 -11.63
C VAL A 159 2.34 -6.16 -10.90
N TRP A 160 2.07 -7.46 -10.87
CA TRP A 160 2.81 -8.41 -10.06
C TRP A 160 3.24 -9.59 -10.92
N ALA A 161 4.52 -9.90 -10.90
CA ALA A 161 5.05 -11.15 -11.43
C ALA A 161 5.34 -12.07 -10.24
N VAL A 162 4.68 -13.23 -10.16
CA VAL A 162 4.72 -14.14 -9.00
C VAL A 162 5.19 -15.52 -9.46
N GLY A 163 6.21 -16.04 -8.82
CA GLY A 163 6.93 -17.25 -9.17
C GLY A 163 8.44 -17.01 -9.20
N PRO A 164 9.25 -18.07 -9.10
CA PRO A 164 10.70 -17.96 -8.95
C PRO A 164 11.33 -17.31 -10.19
N MET A 165 12.09 -16.24 -10.01
CA MET A 165 12.86 -15.59 -11.08
C MET A 165 14.31 -15.45 -10.65
N ARG A 166 15.22 -15.53 -11.62
CA ARG A 166 16.65 -15.45 -11.38
C ARG A 166 17.31 -14.43 -12.28
N THR A 167 18.15 -13.60 -11.67
CA THR A 167 19.15 -12.78 -12.35
C THR A 167 20.54 -13.18 -11.85
N PRO A 168 21.64 -12.77 -12.50
CA PRO A 168 22.98 -13.01 -11.96
C PRO A 168 23.08 -12.49 -10.53
N GLY A 169 23.40 -13.39 -9.59
CA GLY A 169 23.59 -13.06 -8.17
C GLY A 169 22.32 -12.94 -7.31
N VAL A 170 21.11 -13.00 -7.87
CA VAL A 170 19.86 -12.80 -7.11
C VAL A 170 18.76 -13.77 -7.56
N THR A 171 18.04 -14.34 -6.60
CA THR A 171 16.78 -15.05 -6.80
C THR A 171 15.70 -14.34 -6.00
N TRP A 172 14.55 -14.12 -6.63
CA TRP A 172 13.38 -13.54 -5.99
C TRP A 172 12.12 -14.33 -6.40
N ASP A 173 11.13 -14.37 -5.51
CA ASP A 173 9.91 -15.17 -5.73
C ASP A 173 8.77 -14.34 -6.32
N PHE A 174 8.92 -13.02 -6.35
CA PHE A 174 8.00 -12.12 -7.02
C PHE A 174 8.67 -10.76 -7.31
N HIS A 175 8.02 -9.98 -8.16
CA HIS A 175 8.35 -8.57 -8.40
C HIS A 175 7.08 -7.76 -8.61
N VAL A 176 7.08 -6.51 -8.14
CA VAL A 176 5.94 -5.61 -8.25
C VAL A 176 6.36 -4.25 -8.79
N ALA A 177 5.53 -3.69 -9.65
CA ALA A 177 5.65 -2.34 -10.16
C ALA A 177 4.28 -1.66 -10.19
N SER A 178 4.28 -0.33 -10.29
CA SER A 178 3.06 0.43 -10.57
C SER A 178 2.94 0.65 -12.08
N ALA A 179 1.74 0.55 -12.61
CA ALA A 179 1.42 0.92 -13.98
C ALA A 179 0.41 2.08 -13.99
N ALA A 180 0.56 2.97 -14.96
CA ALA A 180 -0.32 4.12 -15.14
C ALA A 180 -0.93 4.12 -16.54
N TYR A 181 -2.16 4.62 -16.65
CA TYR A 181 -2.79 4.81 -17.95
C TYR A 181 -2.21 6.04 -18.64
N VAL A 182 -1.61 5.84 -19.82
CA VAL A 182 -0.97 6.88 -20.62
C VAL A 182 -1.84 7.20 -21.84
N ASN A 183 -2.22 8.47 -21.99
CA ASN A 183 -3.11 8.95 -23.03
C ASN A 183 -2.59 8.56 -24.43
N GLY A 184 -3.42 7.85 -25.20
CA GLY A 184 -3.08 7.37 -26.54
C GLY A 184 -2.07 6.19 -26.59
N LYS A 185 -1.57 5.72 -25.44
CA LYS A 185 -0.62 4.60 -25.36
C LYS A 185 -1.14 3.41 -24.54
N GLY A 186 -2.16 3.61 -23.71
CA GLY A 186 -2.70 2.59 -22.81
C GLY A 186 -1.88 2.44 -21.53
N TRP A 187 -1.94 1.27 -20.91
CA TRP A 187 -1.24 0.99 -19.66
C TRP A 187 0.27 0.82 -19.86
N LEU A 188 1.07 1.67 -19.22
CA LEU A 188 2.53 1.53 -19.17
C LEU A 188 2.99 1.26 -17.74
N VAL A 189 3.87 0.29 -17.59
CA VAL A 189 4.53 -0.06 -16.33
C VAL A 189 5.68 0.92 -16.07
N LEU A 190 5.74 1.44 -14.85
CA LEU A 190 6.76 2.36 -14.35
C LEU A 190 7.63 1.60 -13.33
N ASP A 191 8.70 1.00 -13.83
CA ASP A 191 9.60 0.15 -13.06
C ASP A 191 11.05 0.61 -13.27
N THR A 192 11.70 1.02 -12.18
CA THR A 192 13.07 1.55 -12.20
C THR A 192 14.13 0.49 -12.49
N ASN A 193 13.76 -0.78 -12.63
CA ASN A 193 14.65 -1.78 -13.21
C ASN A 193 14.92 -1.55 -14.71
N TYR A 194 14.24 -0.56 -15.31
CA TYR A 194 14.33 -0.21 -16.73
C TYR A 194 14.36 1.30 -16.95
N ASP A 195 14.95 1.73 -18.07
CA ASP A 195 15.19 3.16 -18.35
C ASP A 195 13.97 3.92 -18.91
N ALA A 196 12.89 3.21 -19.25
CA ALA A 196 11.72 3.81 -19.88
C ALA A 196 10.41 3.13 -19.46
N PRO A 197 9.29 3.89 -19.39
CA PRO A 197 7.95 3.31 -19.29
C PRO A 197 7.71 2.33 -20.43
N MET A 198 7.17 1.14 -20.13
CA MET A 198 6.97 0.12 -21.14
C MET A 198 5.61 -0.56 -21.03
N LYS A 199 5.17 -1.17 -22.14
CA LYS A 199 3.91 -1.92 -22.17
C LYS A 199 3.98 -3.10 -21.20
N LEU A 200 2.83 -3.47 -20.64
CA LEU A 200 2.70 -4.60 -19.72
C LEU A 200 3.29 -5.90 -20.27
N GLU A 201 3.08 -6.19 -21.56
CA GLU A 201 3.59 -7.42 -22.20
C GLU A 201 5.09 -7.43 -22.31
N THR A 202 5.69 -6.27 -22.61
CA THR A 202 7.13 -6.11 -22.68
C THR A 202 7.75 -6.27 -21.30
N TRP A 203 7.16 -5.64 -20.27
CA TRP A 203 7.61 -5.78 -18.89
C TRP A 203 7.51 -7.24 -18.41
N PHE A 204 6.34 -7.86 -18.60
CA PHE A 204 6.13 -9.23 -18.14
C PHE A 204 6.96 -10.25 -18.91
N GLY A 205 7.18 -10.05 -20.22
CA GLY A 205 8.08 -10.89 -21.01
C GLY A 205 9.52 -10.87 -20.48
N LYS A 206 10.01 -9.74 -19.96
CA LYS A 206 11.32 -9.67 -19.28
C LYS A 206 11.33 -10.44 -17.96
N MET A 207 10.25 -10.43 -17.20
CA MET A 207 10.13 -11.26 -16.00
C MET A 207 10.08 -12.76 -16.35
N GLN A 208 9.36 -13.13 -17.41
CA GLN A 208 9.33 -14.50 -17.91
C GLN A 208 10.70 -14.99 -18.37
N GLU A 209 11.55 -14.12 -18.92
CA GLU A 209 12.94 -14.46 -19.24
C GLU A 209 13.70 -14.91 -18.00
N GLN A 210 13.56 -14.18 -16.89
CA GLN A 210 14.21 -14.51 -15.62
C GLN A 210 13.67 -15.81 -14.99
N ASN A 211 12.43 -16.18 -15.29
CA ASN A 211 11.81 -17.44 -14.87
C ASN A 211 12.10 -18.62 -15.82
N ARG A 212 12.66 -18.38 -17.02
CA ARG A 212 12.83 -19.41 -18.07
C ARG A 212 13.69 -20.58 -17.62
N GLN A 213 14.71 -20.31 -16.82
CA GLN A 213 15.63 -21.32 -16.26
C GLN A 213 15.17 -21.87 -14.89
N MET A 214 13.97 -21.49 -14.44
CA MET A 214 13.38 -21.94 -13.19
C MET A 214 12.28 -22.98 -13.50
N ASP A 215 11.03 -22.71 -13.12
CA ASP A 215 9.90 -23.63 -13.32
C ASP A 215 9.00 -23.29 -14.52
N ARG A 216 9.24 -22.14 -15.17
CA ARG A 216 8.44 -21.62 -16.30
C ARG A 216 6.96 -21.36 -15.92
N LYS A 217 6.66 -21.17 -14.63
CA LYS A 217 5.32 -20.93 -14.08
C LYS A 217 5.15 -19.52 -13.51
N LEU A 218 5.73 -18.50 -14.13
CA LEU A 218 5.52 -17.13 -13.68
C LEU A 218 4.08 -16.63 -13.95
N ARG A 219 3.39 -16.15 -12.93
CA ARG A 219 2.00 -15.68 -13.00
C ARG A 219 1.90 -14.15 -12.85
N LEU A 220 1.13 -13.52 -13.72
CA LEU A 220 0.84 -12.09 -13.73
C LEU A 220 -0.46 -11.76 -12.98
N TYR A 221 -0.37 -10.94 -11.94
CA TYR A 221 -1.56 -10.37 -11.29
C TYR A 221 -1.61 -8.86 -11.47
N VAL A 222 -2.82 -8.30 -11.43
CA VAL A 222 -3.06 -6.86 -11.42
C VAL A 222 -3.96 -6.54 -10.25
N THR A 223 -3.61 -5.56 -9.43
CA THR A 223 -4.37 -5.16 -8.25
C THR A 223 -4.64 -3.68 -8.17
N GLU A 224 -5.52 -3.29 -7.25
CA GLU A 224 -5.68 -1.90 -6.83
C GLU A 224 -4.31 -1.29 -6.47
N PRO A 225 -4.11 0.01 -6.74
CA PRO A 225 -2.81 0.64 -6.59
C PRO A 225 -2.40 0.81 -5.12
N ASN A 226 -3.35 0.82 -4.19
CA ASN A 226 -3.13 0.98 -2.74
C ASN A 226 -2.88 -0.34 -1.99
N LYS A 227 -2.86 -1.48 -2.69
CA LYS A 227 -2.58 -2.79 -2.09
C LYS A 227 -1.12 -2.87 -1.65
N PHE A 228 -0.88 -3.26 -0.41
CA PHE A 228 0.49 -3.47 0.08
C PHE A 228 1.09 -4.76 -0.49
N GLY A 229 0.31 -5.84 -0.47
CA GLY A 229 0.62 -7.14 -1.08
C GLY A 229 -0.55 -7.63 -1.91
N LEU A 230 -0.38 -8.77 -2.60
CA LEU A 230 -1.45 -9.39 -3.39
C LEU A 230 -2.70 -9.68 -2.56
N GLU A 231 -2.52 -10.35 -1.42
CA GLU A 231 -3.59 -10.71 -0.49
C GLU A 231 -3.75 -9.73 0.67
N LEU A 232 -2.74 -8.89 0.90
CA LEU A 232 -2.79 -7.95 2.00
C LEU A 232 -3.77 -6.80 1.72
N GLY A 233 -4.10 -6.08 2.78
CA GLY A 233 -4.99 -4.93 2.73
C GLY A 233 -4.41 -3.75 1.95
N LYS A 234 -5.11 -2.62 2.08
CA LYS A 234 -4.59 -1.31 1.68
C LYS A 234 -3.37 -0.97 2.55
N TYR A 235 -2.56 0.00 2.13
CA TYR A 235 -1.49 0.54 2.97
C TYR A 235 -2.00 0.81 4.38
N ASP A 236 -1.32 0.19 5.33
CA ASP A 236 -1.60 0.30 6.74
C ASP A 236 -0.32 0.72 7.47
N ARG A 237 -0.47 1.49 8.54
CA ARG A 237 0.65 2.08 9.26
C ARG A 237 1.53 1.00 9.91
N ILE A 238 0.90 -0.04 10.45
CA ILE A 238 1.60 -1.18 11.03
C ILE A 238 2.35 -1.93 9.93
N GLN A 239 1.70 -2.26 8.81
CA GLN A 239 2.34 -2.93 7.66
C GLN A 239 3.57 -2.19 7.12
N MET A 240 3.54 -0.86 7.15
CA MET A 240 4.62 0.00 6.69
C MET A 240 5.64 0.36 7.79
N GLY A 241 5.48 -0.13 9.02
CA GLY A 241 6.39 0.19 10.13
C GLY A 241 6.36 1.66 10.57
N LEU A 242 5.32 2.42 10.22
CA LEU A 242 5.27 3.88 10.44
C LEU A 242 5.15 4.29 11.92
N ASP A 243 4.74 3.34 12.76
CA ASP A 243 4.57 3.54 14.21
C ASP A 243 5.62 2.77 15.03
N LEU A 244 6.65 2.22 14.37
CA LEU A 244 7.71 1.45 15.00
C LEU A 244 8.99 2.27 15.09
N ASN A 245 9.82 1.99 16.12
CA ASN A 245 11.20 2.46 16.12
C ASN A 245 12.03 1.68 15.08
N ARG A 246 13.22 2.18 14.75
CA ARG A 246 14.00 1.64 13.64
C ARG A 246 14.44 0.20 13.89
N GLU A 247 14.72 -0.13 15.15
CA GLU A 247 15.16 -1.45 15.58
C GLU A 247 14.07 -2.51 15.39
N ASN A 248 12.80 -2.13 15.58
CA ASN A 248 11.65 -3.04 15.45
C ASN A 248 10.98 -2.95 14.06
N ASP A 249 11.29 -1.95 13.25
CA ASP A 249 10.81 -1.86 11.88
C ASP A 249 11.58 -2.82 10.97
N TRP A 250 10.85 -3.75 10.36
CA TRP A 250 11.40 -4.64 9.34
C TRP A 250 12.09 -3.87 8.22
N TYR A 251 11.50 -2.74 7.82
CA TYR A 251 11.97 -1.92 6.71
C TYR A 251 12.99 -0.84 7.12
N GLN A 252 13.51 -0.87 8.35
CA GLN A 252 14.59 0.04 8.80
C GLN A 252 14.27 1.52 8.57
N HIS A 253 13.00 1.92 8.79
CA HIS A 253 12.42 3.24 8.53
C HIS A 253 12.34 3.67 7.06
N TYR A 254 12.52 2.76 6.10
CA TYR A 254 12.37 3.06 4.68
C TYR A 254 11.05 3.76 4.34
N PHE A 255 9.91 3.23 4.83
CA PHE A 255 8.61 3.82 4.56
C PHE A 255 8.38 5.13 5.33
N VAL A 256 8.96 5.26 6.54
CA VAL A 256 8.93 6.52 7.30
C VAL A 256 9.63 7.62 6.50
N ASP A 257 10.87 7.38 6.09
CA ASP A 257 11.66 8.32 5.30
C ASP A 257 11.00 8.66 3.96
N MET A 258 10.44 7.65 3.29
CA MET A 258 9.73 7.81 2.01
C MET A 258 8.48 8.70 2.16
N MET A 259 7.68 8.48 3.20
CA MET A 259 6.47 9.28 3.46
C MET A 259 6.81 10.70 3.92
N ASN A 260 7.89 10.86 4.70
CA ASN A 260 8.41 12.17 5.10
C ASN A 260 8.90 12.98 3.89
N ASP A 261 9.68 12.36 2.99
CA ASP A 261 10.12 13.03 1.76
C ASP A 261 8.92 13.43 0.89
N LEU A 262 8.00 12.49 0.65
CA LEU A 262 6.82 12.74 -0.20
C LEU A 262 5.90 13.83 0.38
N SER A 263 5.75 13.92 1.70
CA SER A 263 4.90 14.93 2.35
C SER A 263 5.55 16.30 2.41
N SER A 264 6.88 16.36 2.60
CA SER A 264 7.64 17.61 2.73
C SER A 264 7.94 18.30 1.40
N ARG A 265 8.12 17.54 0.31
CA ARG A 265 8.41 18.10 -1.02
C ARG A 265 7.16 18.45 -1.81
N SER A 266 7.19 19.55 -2.55
CA SER A 266 6.22 19.89 -3.59
C SER A 266 6.44 19.07 -4.86
N LEU A 267 5.51 19.12 -5.82
CA LEU A 267 5.74 18.51 -7.14
C LEU A 267 6.90 19.20 -7.89
N ALA A 268 7.08 20.50 -7.70
CA ALA A 268 8.13 21.28 -8.35
C ALA A 268 9.53 20.84 -7.88
N ASP A 269 9.68 20.43 -6.62
CA ASP A 269 10.93 19.89 -6.07
C ASP A 269 11.34 18.57 -6.74
N TYR A 270 10.39 17.86 -7.36
CA TYR A 270 10.64 16.68 -8.19
C TYR A 270 10.76 17.00 -9.68
N GLY A 271 10.66 18.28 -10.09
CA GLY A 271 10.56 18.65 -11.51
C GLY A 271 9.26 18.17 -12.16
N LEU A 272 8.18 18.02 -11.37
CA LEU A 272 6.87 17.58 -11.81
C LEU A 272 5.85 18.71 -11.66
N GLN A 273 4.70 18.54 -12.32
CA GLN A 273 3.57 19.46 -12.25
C GLN A 273 2.26 18.71 -12.00
N ARG A 274 1.24 19.45 -11.56
CA ARG A 274 -0.14 18.92 -11.53
C ARG A 274 -0.58 18.56 -12.94
N LEU A 275 -1.22 17.41 -13.08
CA LEU A 275 -1.79 16.98 -14.34
C LEU A 275 -3.03 17.81 -14.67
N PRO A 276 -3.27 18.11 -15.95
CA PRO A 276 -4.51 18.75 -16.36
C PRO A 276 -5.69 17.85 -15.99
N VAL A 277 -6.66 18.42 -15.27
CA VAL A 277 -7.87 17.69 -14.86
C VAL A 277 -8.79 17.53 -16.05
N ASP A 278 -9.52 16.41 -16.11
CA ASP A 278 -10.57 16.25 -17.09
C ASP A 278 -11.66 17.29 -16.80
N SER A 279 -12.00 18.12 -17.78
CA SER A 279 -13.19 18.96 -17.71
C SER A 279 -14.37 18.02 -17.50
N ALA A 280 -15.15 18.23 -16.43
CA ALA A 280 -16.39 17.50 -16.23
C ALA A 280 -17.17 17.57 -17.55
N SER A 281 -17.37 16.43 -18.21
CA SER A 281 -18.22 16.38 -19.38
C SER A 281 -19.57 16.91 -18.93
N ARG A 282 -19.91 18.13 -19.36
CA ARG A 282 -21.25 18.67 -19.17
C ARG A 282 -22.18 17.55 -19.63
N PRO A 283 -23.10 17.04 -18.78
CA PRO A 283 -24.08 16.08 -19.25
C PRO A 283 -24.72 16.73 -20.47
N SER A 284 -24.62 16.08 -21.63
CA SER A 284 -25.20 16.61 -22.85
C SER A 284 -26.68 16.85 -22.55
N SER A 285 -27.13 18.09 -22.59
CA SER A 285 -28.50 18.51 -22.26
C SER A 285 -29.55 18.01 -23.26
N GLY A 286 -29.25 16.93 -23.99
CA GLY A 286 -30.16 16.27 -24.93
C GLY A 286 -31.04 15.25 -24.20
N ASN A 287 -32.33 15.57 -24.16
CA ASN A 287 -33.49 14.76 -23.77
C ASN A 287 -33.95 14.89 -22.31
N SER A 288 -34.67 15.98 -22.08
CA SER A 288 -35.73 16.09 -21.09
C SER A 288 -36.85 15.09 -21.44
N ALA A 289 -36.77 13.88 -20.89
CA ALA A 289 -37.94 13.03 -20.69
C ALA A 289 -38.20 12.96 -19.18
N LYS A 290 -39.36 13.47 -18.79
CA LYS A 290 -39.92 13.40 -17.43
C LYS A 290 -39.95 11.94 -16.96
N GLU A 291 -39.08 11.56 -16.04
CA GLU A 291 -39.32 10.41 -15.17
C GLU A 291 -38.89 10.76 -13.75
N SER A 292 -39.91 11.07 -12.94
CA SER A 292 -39.81 11.27 -11.50
C SER A 292 -39.66 9.92 -10.80
N SER A 293 -38.45 9.60 -10.34
CA SER A 293 -38.23 8.49 -9.42
C SER A 293 -37.00 8.80 -8.55
N SER A 294 -37.28 9.18 -7.30
CA SER A 294 -36.29 9.44 -6.27
C SER A 294 -35.68 8.13 -5.76
N ALA A 295 -34.60 7.68 -6.39
CA ALA A 295 -33.74 6.65 -5.83
C ALA A 295 -32.36 7.25 -5.53
N ALA A 296 -31.90 7.05 -4.29
CA ALA A 296 -30.57 7.49 -3.85
C ALA A 296 -29.48 6.94 -4.78
N PRO A 297 -28.39 7.69 -5.04
CA PRO A 297 -27.33 7.24 -5.92
C PRO A 297 -26.65 6.01 -5.32
N SER A 298 -27.00 4.83 -5.83
CA SER A 298 -26.28 3.59 -5.53
C SER A 298 -24.88 3.75 -6.10
N SER A 299 -23.86 3.85 -5.25
CA SER A 299 -22.47 3.81 -5.69
C SER A 299 -22.23 2.46 -6.37
N ARG A 300 -22.18 2.45 -7.71
CA ARG A 300 -21.81 1.26 -8.46
C ARG A 300 -20.46 0.77 -7.93
N PRO A 301 -20.33 -0.50 -7.53
CA PRO A 301 -19.05 -1.06 -7.09
C PRO A 301 -18.00 -0.77 -8.16
N SER A 302 -16.80 -0.39 -7.73
CA SER A 302 -15.70 -0.16 -8.66
C SER A 302 -15.44 -1.41 -9.48
N PHE A 303 -14.79 -1.25 -10.62
CA PHE A 303 -14.39 -2.39 -11.45
C PHE A 303 -13.64 -3.45 -10.61
N TRP A 304 -12.77 -3.00 -9.70
CA TRP A 304 -11.98 -3.85 -8.80
C TRP A 304 -12.84 -4.61 -7.77
N ASP A 305 -13.86 -3.96 -7.23
CA ASP A 305 -14.81 -4.58 -6.27
C ASP A 305 -15.54 -5.78 -6.87
N ARG A 306 -15.74 -5.82 -8.20
CA ARG A 306 -16.39 -6.94 -8.88
C ARG A 306 -15.43 -8.09 -9.18
N TRP A 307 -14.14 -7.80 -9.35
CA TRP A 307 -13.14 -8.79 -9.75
C TRP A 307 -12.58 -9.59 -8.57
N PHE A 308 -12.32 -8.93 -7.44
CA PHE A 308 -11.73 -9.58 -6.25
C PHE A 308 -12.73 -10.33 -5.35
N ARG A 309 -14.04 -10.33 -5.68
CA ARG A 309 -15.06 -11.11 -4.96
C ARG A 309 -15.29 -12.52 -5.53
N ARG A 310 -14.48 -12.96 -6.49
CA ARG A 310 -14.50 -14.32 -7.05
C ARG A 310 -13.19 -15.01 -6.72
#